data_AF-A0A0F9A2L9-F1
#
_entry.id   AF-A0A0F9A2L9-F1
#
_cell.length_a   1.000
_cell.length_b   1.000
_cell.length_c   1.000
_cell.angle_alpha   90.00
_cell.angle_beta   90.00
_cell.angle_gamma   90.00
#
_symmetry.space_group_name_H-M   'P 1'
#
loop_
_entity.id
_entity.type
_entity.pdbx_description
1 polymer ?
#
loop_
_entity_poly.entity_id
_entity_poly.type
_entity_poly.pdbx_seq_one_letter_code
_entity_poly.pdbx_strand_id
1 'polypeptide(L)'
;KLPLDTWAKLMGVNPLHFNGVYTESNPPAVCEQPWLQFAWQTADRVGREELSRAILQAEADIERHLKYRLIPTWEEEEWHETIRPLRRELFNLTNTDIRGFAQTVKANWGHFISGGMRTPAILSDGLGTAVTYTDIDGDGYKEVATVTVTVAAGQDPCELRVYFPVSNVMVAADLQNFFAAWEIRPIDVTVTGTTAVISFRREQAVKPELQLDVVPPADDSHLRGVDGNTDANFITTVDVYRVYNDPQTQVNLLWEGLGIGCDNCLGGCNLCEYSTQAGCLSVRGDLKLSQVAYRPATWNAATEAFDTVALAVSRQPDNVRLWYYAGLRDPSSLRCSINEMSGDWARTVAYYAAAILDRQVCACENIRSDIE
;
A
#
# COMPACT_ATOMS: atom_id res chain seq x y z
N LYS A 1 -6.29 1.35 -1.51
CA LYS A 1 -5.85 -0.03 -1.16
C LYS A 1 -6.53 -1.03 -2.07
N LEU A 2 -7.84 -0.94 -2.24
CA LEU A 2 -8.62 -1.53 -3.31
C LEU A 2 -8.05 -1.08 -4.68
N PRO A 3 -7.60 -2.00 -5.54
CA PRO A 3 -7.16 -1.66 -6.88
C PRO A 3 -8.33 -1.13 -7.73
N LEU A 4 -8.07 -0.14 -8.58
CA LEU A 4 -9.10 0.48 -9.41
C LEU A 4 -9.77 -0.54 -10.37
N ASP A 5 -9.01 -1.48 -10.93
CA ASP A 5 -9.58 -2.50 -11.82
C ASP A 5 -10.43 -3.53 -11.06
N THR A 6 -10.11 -3.77 -9.78
CA THR A 6 -10.95 -4.60 -8.92
C THR A 6 -12.27 -3.90 -8.63
N TRP A 7 -12.23 -2.58 -8.39
CA TRP A 7 -13.43 -1.77 -8.29
C TRP A 7 -14.26 -1.83 -9.58
N ALA A 8 -13.64 -1.65 -10.74
CA ALA A 8 -14.33 -1.71 -12.04
C ALA A 8 -15.02 -3.05 -12.25
N LYS A 9 -14.31 -4.16 -11.97
CA LYS A 9 -14.88 -5.51 -12.03
C LYS A 9 -16.07 -5.71 -11.08
N LEU A 10 -16.01 -5.16 -9.86
CA LEU A 10 -17.11 -5.26 -8.89
C LEU A 10 -18.33 -4.44 -9.30
N MET A 11 -18.12 -3.31 -9.97
CA MET A 11 -19.17 -2.43 -10.48
C MET A 11 -19.70 -2.86 -11.85
N GLY A 12 -19.12 -3.90 -12.46
CA GLY A 12 -19.52 -4.39 -13.79
C GLY A 12 -19.05 -3.50 -14.94
N VAL A 13 -18.02 -2.68 -14.73
CA VAL A 13 -17.40 -1.86 -15.78
C VAL A 13 -16.28 -2.66 -16.44
N ASN A 14 -16.21 -2.62 -17.77
CA ASN A 14 -15.13 -3.27 -18.52
C ASN A 14 -13.77 -2.64 -18.14
N PRO A 15 -12.81 -3.40 -17.59
CA PRO A 15 -11.50 -2.88 -17.20
C PRO A 15 -10.72 -2.22 -18.34
N LEU A 16 -10.91 -2.65 -19.58
CA LEU A 16 -10.23 -2.09 -20.75
C LEU A 16 -10.63 -0.61 -20.94
N HIS A 17 -11.93 -0.34 -21.03
CA HIS A 17 -12.46 1.03 -21.15
C HIS A 17 -12.21 1.83 -19.88
N PHE A 18 -12.26 1.20 -18.71
CA PHE A 18 -11.99 1.87 -17.44
C PHE A 18 -10.53 2.37 -17.34
N ASN A 19 -9.57 1.71 -17.98
CA ASN A 19 -8.18 2.17 -18.06
C ASN A 19 -7.93 3.17 -19.20
N GLY A 20 -8.99 3.68 -19.83
CA GLY A 20 -8.90 4.64 -20.91
C GLY A 20 -8.45 4.01 -22.23
N VAL A 21 -8.57 2.69 -22.40
CA VAL A 21 -8.18 1.99 -23.63
C VAL A 21 -9.39 1.83 -24.55
N TYR A 22 -9.16 1.96 -25.85
CA TYR A 22 -10.12 1.72 -26.91
C TYR A 22 -9.55 0.70 -27.90
N THR A 23 -10.39 -0.22 -28.37
CA THR A 23 -10.03 -1.22 -29.38
C THR A 23 -11.16 -1.34 -30.39
N GLU A 24 -10.86 -1.44 -31.68
CA GLU A 24 -11.89 -1.60 -32.72
C GLU A 24 -12.63 -2.94 -32.64
N SER A 25 -11.96 -4.00 -32.15
CA SER A 25 -12.55 -5.34 -31.95
C SER A 25 -13.59 -5.35 -30.83
N ASN A 26 -13.46 -4.45 -29.86
CA ASN A 26 -14.39 -4.28 -28.75
C ASN A 26 -14.80 -2.81 -28.64
N PRO A 27 -15.62 -2.32 -29.60
CA PRO A 27 -16.03 -0.93 -29.61
C PRO A 27 -16.92 -0.67 -28.39
N PRO A 28 -16.73 0.43 -27.68
CA PRO A 28 -17.54 0.76 -26.52
C PRO A 28 -19.01 0.86 -26.96
N ALA A 29 -19.91 0.19 -26.23
CA ALA A 29 -21.34 0.49 -26.38
C ALA A 29 -21.61 1.98 -26.08
N VAL A 30 -22.79 2.49 -26.43
CA VAL A 30 -23.16 3.92 -26.36
C VAL A 30 -22.86 4.56 -24.99
N CYS A 31 -22.75 3.78 -23.92
CA CYS A 31 -22.41 4.24 -22.57
C CYS A 31 -21.07 3.73 -22.00
N GLU A 32 -20.29 2.98 -22.77
CA GLU A 32 -19.03 2.35 -22.33
C GLU A 32 -17.80 3.12 -22.83
N GLN A 33 -17.96 4.42 -23.09
CA GLN A 33 -16.84 5.25 -23.53
C GLN A 33 -15.66 5.16 -22.54
N PRO A 34 -14.41 5.17 -23.03
CA PRO A 34 -13.25 5.03 -22.18
C PRO A 34 -13.18 6.12 -21.11
N TRP A 35 -12.86 5.68 -19.88
CA TRP A 35 -12.72 6.56 -18.74
C TRP A 35 -11.38 7.27 -18.81
N LEU A 36 -11.42 8.59 -18.76
CA LEU A 36 -10.22 9.41 -18.77
C LEU A 36 -9.65 9.56 -17.36
N GLN A 37 -8.39 9.97 -17.28
CA GLN A 37 -7.68 10.08 -16.01
C GLN A 37 -8.33 11.11 -15.08
N PHE A 38 -8.75 12.25 -15.62
CA PHE A 38 -9.33 13.35 -14.86
C PHE A 38 -10.70 13.77 -15.39
N ALA A 39 -11.53 14.23 -14.46
CA ALA A 39 -12.89 14.70 -14.72
C ALA A 39 -12.97 15.98 -15.59
N TRP A 40 -11.85 16.68 -15.81
CA TRP A 40 -11.81 17.85 -16.69
C TRP A 40 -11.55 17.49 -18.16
N GLN A 41 -11.05 16.28 -18.45
CA GLN A 41 -10.76 15.85 -19.83
C GLN A 41 -12.05 15.57 -20.63
N THR A 42 -13.14 15.23 -19.94
CA THR A 42 -14.48 15.12 -20.50
C THR A 42 -15.45 15.86 -19.60
N ALA A 43 -16.21 16.81 -20.14
CA ALA A 43 -17.29 17.45 -19.39
C ALA A 43 -18.26 16.37 -18.87
N ASP A 44 -18.65 16.51 -17.60
CA ASP A 44 -19.74 15.76 -16.95
C ASP A 44 -19.50 14.29 -16.60
N ARG A 45 -18.25 13.81 -16.60
CA ARG A 45 -17.91 12.45 -16.12
C ARG A 45 -16.95 12.43 -14.94
N VAL A 46 -17.00 11.33 -14.19
CA VAL A 46 -16.05 11.01 -13.13
C VAL A 46 -14.76 10.53 -13.79
N GLY A 47 -13.63 11.14 -13.41
CA GLY A 47 -12.31 10.66 -13.83
C GLY A 47 -11.80 9.53 -12.93
N ARG A 48 -10.84 8.74 -13.43
CA ARG A 48 -10.17 7.68 -12.63
C ARG A 48 -9.53 8.24 -11.34
N GLU A 49 -8.98 9.45 -11.40
CA GLU A 49 -8.40 10.12 -10.24
C GLU A 49 -9.45 10.55 -9.20
N GLU A 50 -10.62 11.00 -9.63
CA GLU A 50 -11.68 11.37 -8.70
C GLU A 50 -12.21 10.13 -7.98
N LEU A 51 -12.36 9.03 -8.71
CA LEU A 51 -12.70 7.73 -8.14
C LEU A 51 -11.61 7.21 -7.19
N SER A 52 -10.32 7.36 -7.52
CA SER A 52 -9.22 6.92 -6.66
C SER A 52 -9.27 7.63 -5.30
N ARG A 53 -9.59 8.93 -5.30
CA ARG A 53 -9.80 9.72 -4.08
C ARG A 53 -11.03 9.29 -3.30
N ALA A 54 -12.14 9.01 -3.98
CA ALA A 54 -13.35 8.51 -3.34
C ALA A 54 -13.13 7.15 -2.67
N ILE A 55 -12.38 6.24 -3.31
CA ILE A 55 -11.98 4.96 -2.73
C ILE A 55 -11.08 5.18 -1.50
N LEU A 56 -10.07 6.05 -1.61
CA LEU A 56 -9.19 6.36 -0.49
C LEU A 56 -9.97 6.92 0.71
N GLN A 57 -10.94 7.80 0.47
CA GLN A 57 -11.80 8.35 1.51
C GLN A 57 -12.68 7.27 2.14
N ALA A 58 -13.35 6.45 1.33
CA ALA A 58 -14.19 5.35 1.81
C ALA A 58 -13.38 4.36 2.68
N GLU A 59 -12.17 4.00 2.26
CA GLU A 59 -11.26 3.17 3.05
C GLU A 59 -10.91 3.84 4.38
N ALA A 60 -10.50 5.11 4.36
CA ALA A 60 -10.10 5.84 5.56
C ALA A 60 -11.25 5.98 6.57
N ASP A 61 -12.46 6.24 6.10
CA ASP A 61 -13.65 6.39 6.95
C ASP A 61 -14.06 5.06 7.59
N ILE A 62 -14.04 3.97 6.81
CA ILE A 62 -14.30 2.61 7.32
C ILE A 62 -13.23 2.23 8.35
N GLU A 63 -11.94 2.39 8.02
CA GLU A 63 -10.84 2.05 8.93
C GLU A 63 -10.89 2.88 10.22
N ARG A 64 -11.17 4.18 10.13
CA ARG A 64 -11.29 5.06 11.31
C ARG A 64 -12.42 4.61 12.24
N HIS A 65 -13.52 4.11 11.68
CA HIS A 65 -14.65 3.58 12.44
C HIS A 65 -14.31 2.24 13.09
N LEU A 66 -13.74 1.31 12.32
CA LEU A 66 -13.42 -0.04 12.77
C LEU A 66 -12.19 -0.13 13.69
N LYS A 67 -11.30 0.87 13.64
CA LYS A 67 -10.02 0.91 14.36
C LYS A 67 -9.06 -0.21 13.95
N TYR A 68 -9.14 -0.71 12.72
CA TYR A 68 -8.14 -1.59 12.11
C TYR A 68 -8.06 -1.35 10.61
N ARG A 69 -6.97 -1.81 9.99
CA ARG A 69 -6.71 -1.66 8.56
C ARG A 69 -7.39 -2.78 7.77
N LEU A 70 -8.09 -2.44 6.69
CA LEU A 70 -8.82 -3.40 5.84
C LEU A 70 -7.88 -4.33 5.06
N ILE A 71 -6.73 -3.79 4.65
CA ILE A 71 -5.57 -4.54 4.16
C ILE A 71 -4.43 -4.24 5.12
N PRO A 72 -3.61 -5.23 5.49
CA PRO A 72 -2.42 -5.01 6.28
C PRO A 72 -1.51 -3.89 5.74
N THR A 73 -1.24 -2.89 6.58
CA THR A 73 -0.32 -1.78 6.28
C THR A 73 0.71 -1.59 7.38
N TRP A 74 1.82 -0.95 7.02
CA TRP A 74 2.85 -0.54 7.96
C TRP A 74 2.50 0.81 8.53
N GLU A 75 2.55 0.91 9.85
CA GLU A 75 2.42 2.14 10.60
C GLU A 75 3.80 2.53 11.06
N GLU A 76 4.20 3.75 10.71
CA GLU A 76 5.53 4.26 10.97
C GLU A 76 5.46 5.38 12.00
N GLU A 77 6.44 5.39 12.89
CA GLU A 77 6.67 6.50 13.82
C GLU A 77 5.48 6.81 14.74
N GLU A 78 4.71 5.80 15.17
CA GLU A 78 3.54 6.01 16.03
C GLU A 78 3.96 6.27 17.49
N TRP A 79 3.63 7.44 18.04
CA TRP A 79 4.01 7.84 19.39
C TRP A 79 2.95 7.50 20.43
N HIS A 80 3.39 6.92 21.55
CA HIS A 80 2.56 6.70 22.73
C HIS A 80 3.28 7.09 24.00
N GLU A 81 2.57 7.73 24.91
CA GLU A 81 2.99 7.85 26.29
C GLU A 81 2.93 6.47 26.95
N THR A 82 3.96 6.15 27.72
CA THR A 82 3.94 4.90 28.49
C THR A 82 3.12 5.08 29.77
N ILE A 83 2.85 3.98 30.47
CA ILE A 83 2.11 4.03 31.74
C ILE A 83 2.96 4.78 32.78
N ARG A 84 2.51 5.98 33.18
CA ARG A 84 3.13 6.77 34.24
C ARG A 84 2.40 6.57 35.58
N PRO A 85 3.10 6.60 36.71
CA PRO A 85 2.45 6.66 38.02
C PRO A 85 1.54 7.89 38.14
N LEU A 86 0.46 7.77 38.92
CA LEU A 86 -0.49 8.88 39.15
C LEU A 86 0.21 10.14 39.70
N ARG A 87 1.27 9.95 40.51
CA ARG A 87 2.13 11.04 40.97
C ARG A 87 3.21 11.29 39.92
N ARG A 88 3.18 12.47 39.30
CA ARG A 88 4.12 12.88 38.22
C ARG A 88 5.59 12.88 38.62
N GLU A 89 5.88 12.97 39.92
CA GLU A 89 7.26 12.94 40.44
C GLU A 89 7.84 11.52 40.56
N LEU A 90 7.00 10.49 40.44
CA LEU A 90 7.45 9.10 40.53
C LEU A 90 7.68 8.54 39.13
N PHE A 91 8.79 7.82 38.99
CA PHE A 91 9.10 7.03 37.80
C PHE A 91 9.06 5.55 38.16
N ASN A 92 8.59 4.73 37.22
CA ASN A 92 8.78 3.29 37.34
C ASN A 92 10.25 2.97 37.02
N LEU A 93 10.92 2.30 37.95
CA LEU A 93 12.32 1.89 37.78
C LEU A 93 12.46 0.61 36.95
N THR A 94 11.37 -0.12 36.76
CA THR A 94 11.35 -1.39 36.02
C THR A 94 10.39 -1.30 34.84
N ASN A 95 10.70 -2.00 33.76
CA ASN A 95 9.80 -2.12 32.59
C ASN A 95 8.78 -3.26 32.75
N THR A 96 8.46 -3.62 34.00
CA THR A 96 7.57 -4.73 34.33
C THR A 96 6.34 -4.25 35.06
N ASP A 97 5.19 -4.85 34.76
CA ASP A 97 3.97 -4.64 35.52
C ASP A 97 4.01 -5.39 36.86
N ILE A 98 2.96 -5.23 37.67
CA ILE A 98 2.83 -5.89 38.98
C ILE A 98 2.84 -7.42 38.90
N ARG A 99 2.67 -8.01 37.72
CA ARG A 99 2.72 -9.45 37.47
C ARG A 99 4.07 -9.92 36.92
N GLY A 100 5.04 -9.01 36.73
CA GLY A 100 6.35 -9.30 36.17
C GLY A 100 6.38 -9.37 34.64
N PHE A 101 5.29 -9.03 33.95
CA PHE A 101 5.28 -8.98 32.48
C PHE A 101 5.76 -7.62 31.99
N ALA A 102 6.24 -7.55 30.74
CA ALA A 102 6.57 -6.27 30.14
C ALA A 102 5.34 -5.35 30.09
N GLN A 103 5.59 -4.06 30.28
CA GLN A 103 4.56 -3.05 30.11
C GLN A 103 4.09 -2.99 28.65
N THR A 104 2.86 -2.51 28.49
CA THR A 104 2.19 -2.49 27.21
C THR A 104 1.74 -1.09 26.85
N VAL A 105 1.73 -0.83 25.56
CA VAL A 105 0.98 0.27 24.94
C VAL A 105 -0.06 -0.32 24.01
N LYS A 106 -1.14 0.42 23.80
CA LYS A 106 -2.17 0.05 22.82
C LYS A 106 -1.88 0.83 21.54
N ALA A 107 -1.59 0.13 20.46
CA ALA A 107 -1.42 0.78 19.16
C ALA A 107 -2.75 1.35 18.64
N ASN A 108 -2.69 2.35 17.77
CA ASN A 108 -3.85 3.03 17.20
C ASN A 108 -4.69 2.09 16.33
N TRP A 109 -4.05 1.14 15.67
CA TRP A 109 -4.67 0.19 14.75
C TRP A 109 -4.64 -1.23 15.30
N GLY A 110 -5.83 -1.82 15.40
CA GLY A 110 -6.08 -3.22 15.74
C GLY A 110 -5.49 -4.21 14.72
N HIS A 111 -5.52 -5.50 15.07
CA HIS A 111 -4.99 -6.59 14.25
C HIS A 111 -3.47 -6.49 14.01
N PHE A 112 -2.70 -6.38 15.08
CA PHE A 112 -1.24 -6.45 15.01
C PHE A 112 -0.78 -7.78 14.39
N ILE A 113 0.18 -7.70 13.46
CA ILE A 113 0.77 -8.86 12.80
C ILE A 113 2.21 -9.05 13.27
N SER A 114 3.05 -8.02 13.13
CA SER A 114 4.47 -8.06 13.51
C SER A 114 5.02 -6.65 13.73
N GLY A 115 6.08 -6.54 14.53
CA GLY A 115 6.87 -5.31 14.59
C GLY A 115 7.78 -5.20 13.37
N GLY A 116 8.03 -3.99 12.91
CA GLY A 116 8.88 -3.74 11.75
C GLY A 116 8.38 -2.59 10.89
N MET A 117 9.19 -2.25 9.89
CA MET A 117 8.87 -1.21 8.91
C MET A 117 8.79 -1.78 7.50
N ARG A 118 8.16 -1.04 6.59
CA ARG A 118 8.08 -1.42 5.19
C ARG A 118 9.46 -1.27 4.56
N THR A 119 10.00 -2.35 4.01
CA THR A 119 11.26 -2.28 3.26
C THR A 119 11.06 -2.80 1.84
N PRO A 120 11.15 -1.92 0.82
CA PRO A 120 11.25 -2.34 -0.57
C PRO A 120 12.69 -2.76 -0.89
N ALA A 121 12.87 -3.95 -1.42
CA ALA A 121 14.14 -4.44 -1.94
C ALA A 121 14.02 -4.71 -3.45
N ILE A 122 15.00 -4.21 -4.20
CA ILE A 122 15.13 -4.46 -5.62
C ILE A 122 15.59 -5.91 -5.82
N LEU A 123 14.93 -6.64 -6.72
CA LEU A 123 15.41 -7.94 -7.19
C LEU A 123 16.57 -7.74 -8.16
N SER A 124 17.51 -8.69 -8.23
CA SER A 124 18.75 -8.56 -9.02
C SER A 124 18.52 -8.22 -10.51
N ASP A 125 17.41 -8.66 -11.07
CA ASP A 125 16.94 -8.44 -12.45
C ASP A 125 15.58 -7.72 -12.48
N GLY A 126 15.16 -7.13 -11.36
CA GLY A 126 13.86 -6.52 -11.20
C GLY A 126 13.72 -5.14 -11.81
N LEU A 127 14.81 -4.41 -12.11
CA LEU A 127 14.72 -3.09 -12.74
C LEU A 127 14.68 -3.20 -14.27
N GLY A 128 13.70 -2.55 -14.89
CA GLY A 128 13.55 -2.52 -16.34
C GLY A 128 13.29 -3.88 -16.96
N THR A 129 12.66 -4.80 -16.22
CA THR A 129 12.34 -6.15 -16.72
C THR A 129 11.39 -6.05 -17.90
N ALA A 130 11.72 -6.73 -19.00
CA ALA A 130 10.91 -6.71 -20.22
C ALA A 130 9.52 -7.34 -20.00
N VAL A 131 8.50 -6.68 -20.56
CA VAL A 131 7.12 -7.17 -20.56
C VAL A 131 6.84 -7.88 -21.88
N THR A 132 6.33 -9.11 -21.82
CA THR A 132 5.85 -9.84 -23.00
C THR A 132 4.33 -9.79 -23.04
N TYR A 133 3.78 -9.32 -24.15
CA TYR A 133 2.33 -9.28 -24.38
C TYR A 133 1.89 -10.46 -25.24
N THR A 134 0.84 -11.15 -24.81
CA THR A 134 0.25 -12.31 -25.51
C THR A 134 -1.24 -12.11 -25.76
N ASP A 135 -1.65 -12.42 -26.98
CA ASP A 135 -3.04 -12.60 -27.40
C ASP A 135 -3.44 -14.05 -27.09
N ILE A 136 -4.44 -14.23 -26.22
CA ILE A 136 -4.86 -15.56 -25.76
C ILE A 136 -5.95 -16.15 -26.67
N ASP A 137 -6.81 -15.34 -27.27
CA ASP A 137 -7.97 -15.79 -28.02
C ASP A 137 -7.84 -15.64 -29.55
N GLY A 138 -6.78 -14.98 -30.01
CA GLY A 138 -6.43 -14.81 -31.41
C GLY A 138 -7.22 -13.69 -32.09
N ASP A 139 -7.83 -12.78 -31.35
CA ASP A 139 -8.64 -11.68 -31.89
C ASP A 139 -7.80 -10.48 -32.38
N GLY A 140 -6.48 -10.51 -32.16
CA GLY A 140 -5.52 -9.49 -32.56
C GLY A 140 -5.23 -8.44 -31.48
N TYR A 141 -6.01 -8.39 -30.40
CA TYR A 141 -5.64 -7.69 -29.17
C TYR A 141 -4.72 -8.57 -28.33
N LYS A 142 -3.87 -7.99 -27.46
CA LYS A 142 -3.04 -8.80 -26.55
C LYS A 142 -3.48 -8.50 -25.14
N GLU A 143 -4.16 -9.42 -24.46
CA GLU A 143 -4.81 -9.11 -23.18
C GLU A 143 -3.84 -9.21 -22.01
N VAL A 144 -2.83 -10.08 -22.12
CA VAL A 144 -2.01 -10.48 -20.98
C VAL A 144 -0.57 -10.02 -21.14
N ALA A 145 -0.10 -9.31 -20.12
CA ALA A 145 1.27 -8.93 -19.90
C ALA A 145 1.93 -9.96 -18.97
N THR A 146 3.06 -10.52 -19.38
CA THR A 146 3.85 -11.48 -18.58
C THR A 146 5.26 -10.94 -18.35
N VAL A 147 5.72 -11.05 -17.11
CA VAL A 147 7.03 -10.62 -16.65
C VAL A 147 7.68 -11.78 -15.90
N THR A 148 8.94 -12.06 -16.19
CA THR A 148 9.69 -13.13 -15.53
C THR A 148 10.90 -12.54 -14.84
N VAL A 149 11.07 -12.83 -13.55
CA VAL A 149 12.19 -12.35 -12.73
C VAL A 149 12.80 -13.47 -11.91
N THR A 150 14.07 -13.30 -11.56
CA THR A 150 14.82 -14.22 -10.70
C THR A 150 14.60 -13.85 -9.24
N VAL A 151 14.23 -14.84 -8.44
CA VAL A 151 13.98 -14.69 -7.01
C VAL A 151 14.75 -15.73 -6.20
N ALA A 152 14.91 -15.47 -4.90
CA ALA A 152 15.42 -16.48 -3.99
C ALA A 152 14.49 -17.69 -3.93
N ALA A 153 15.05 -18.89 -3.74
CA ALA A 153 14.26 -20.10 -3.61
C ALA A 153 13.32 -19.99 -2.39
N GLY A 154 12.03 -20.26 -2.59
CA GLY A 154 11.01 -20.16 -1.53
C GLY A 154 10.52 -18.74 -1.22
N GLN A 155 10.83 -17.75 -2.08
CA GLN A 155 10.29 -16.40 -1.98
C GLN A 155 8.76 -16.42 -1.94
N ASP A 156 8.16 -15.68 -0.99
CA ASP A 156 6.72 -15.55 -0.90
C ASP A 156 6.19 -14.74 -2.10
N PRO A 157 5.29 -15.29 -2.94
CA PRO A 157 4.70 -14.58 -4.07
C PRO A 157 3.95 -13.32 -3.65
N CYS A 158 3.39 -13.27 -2.44
CA CYS A 158 2.59 -12.13 -1.96
C CYS A 158 3.46 -10.92 -1.57
N GLU A 159 4.77 -11.09 -1.44
CA GLU A 159 5.73 -9.99 -1.22
C GLU A 159 6.18 -9.34 -2.54
N LEU A 160 5.96 -9.98 -3.69
CA LEU A 160 6.36 -9.45 -4.99
C LEU A 160 5.35 -8.42 -5.48
N ARG A 161 5.86 -7.29 -5.94
CA ARG A 161 5.07 -6.16 -6.45
C ARG A 161 5.67 -5.60 -7.72
N VAL A 162 4.80 -5.14 -8.61
CA VAL A 162 5.19 -4.57 -9.91
C VAL A 162 4.85 -3.08 -9.92
N TYR A 163 5.78 -2.29 -10.42
CA TYR A 163 5.68 -0.84 -10.54
C TYR A 163 5.95 -0.40 -11.97
N PHE A 164 5.42 0.76 -12.34
CA PHE A 164 5.86 1.44 -13.55
C PHE A 164 7.35 1.74 -13.48
N PRO A 165 8.07 1.68 -14.63
CA PRO A 165 9.51 1.82 -14.62
C PRO A 165 9.91 3.25 -14.25
N VAL A 166 10.92 3.40 -13.38
CA VAL A 166 11.47 4.70 -12.97
C VAL A 166 12.01 5.50 -14.17
N SER A 167 12.35 4.83 -15.28
CA SER A 167 12.77 5.48 -16.52
C SER A 167 11.64 6.25 -17.25
N ASN A 168 10.37 6.02 -16.88
CA ASN A 168 9.27 6.80 -17.41
C ASN A 168 9.30 8.23 -16.83
N VAL A 169 9.12 9.23 -17.70
CA VAL A 169 9.26 10.64 -17.33
C VAL A 169 8.25 11.09 -16.27
N MET A 170 7.04 10.52 -16.25
CA MET A 170 6.02 10.87 -15.27
C MET A 170 6.28 10.24 -13.92
N VAL A 171 6.76 9.01 -13.91
CA VAL A 171 7.19 8.30 -12.70
C VAL A 171 8.39 9.01 -12.07
N ALA A 172 9.37 9.40 -12.89
CA ALA A 172 10.56 10.13 -12.46
C ALA A 172 10.23 11.51 -11.83
N ALA A 173 9.13 12.13 -12.23
CA ALA A 173 8.67 13.40 -11.66
C ALA A 173 8.05 13.26 -10.26
N ASP A 174 7.62 12.06 -9.86
CA ASP A 174 6.91 11.79 -8.61
C ASP A 174 7.58 10.66 -7.79
N LEU A 175 8.91 10.67 -7.73
CA LEU A 175 9.70 9.66 -6.99
C LEU A 175 9.36 9.60 -5.50
N GLN A 176 8.86 10.69 -4.91
CA GLN A 176 8.48 10.73 -3.50
C GLN A 176 7.29 9.81 -3.19
N ASN A 177 6.36 9.65 -4.12
CA ASN A 177 5.19 8.80 -3.97
C ASN A 177 5.30 7.50 -4.78
N PHE A 178 6.48 7.17 -5.31
CA PHE A 178 6.72 6.02 -6.19
C PHE A 178 5.99 4.74 -5.73
N PHE A 179 6.26 4.34 -4.49
CA PHE A 179 5.76 3.10 -3.91
C PHE A 179 4.26 3.11 -3.53
N ALA A 180 3.58 4.24 -3.66
CA ALA A 180 2.16 4.41 -3.36
C ALA A 180 1.32 4.69 -4.62
N ALA A 181 1.83 5.48 -5.56
CA ALA A 181 1.10 5.94 -6.73
C ALA A 181 1.30 5.07 -7.98
N TRP A 182 2.47 4.42 -8.12
CA TRP A 182 2.89 3.80 -9.39
C TRP A 182 2.90 2.26 -9.34
N GLU A 183 2.14 1.66 -8.41
CA GLU A 183 2.00 0.20 -8.30
C GLU A 183 0.95 -0.33 -9.30
N ILE A 184 1.33 -1.29 -10.13
CA ILE A 184 0.41 -1.97 -11.05
C ILE A 184 -0.36 -3.03 -10.25
N ARG A 185 -1.69 -2.92 -10.18
CA ARG A 185 -2.56 -3.86 -9.44
C ARG A 185 -3.95 -3.98 -10.08
N PRO A 186 -4.58 -5.17 -10.00
CA PRO A 186 -4.08 -6.42 -9.42
C PRO A 186 -3.06 -7.14 -10.31
N ILE A 187 -2.27 -8.04 -9.72
CA ILE A 187 -1.30 -8.91 -10.42
C ILE A 187 -1.49 -10.37 -9.96
N ASP A 188 -1.14 -11.32 -10.81
CA ASP A 188 -1.02 -12.73 -10.44
C ASP A 188 0.45 -13.14 -10.41
N VAL A 189 0.88 -13.75 -9.30
CA VAL A 189 2.28 -14.13 -9.09
C VAL A 189 2.38 -15.63 -8.82
N THR A 190 3.22 -16.30 -9.59
CA THR A 190 3.59 -17.71 -9.38
C THR A 190 5.10 -17.82 -9.23
N VAL A 191 5.56 -18.51 -8.19
CA VAL A 191 6.99 -18.73 -7.93
C VAL A 191 7.28 -20.22 -8.03
N THR A 192 8.21 -20.60 -8.91
CA THR A 192 8.67 -21.98 -9.07
C THR A 192 10.20 -22.01 -9.01
N GLY A 193 10.76 -22.65 -7.99
CA GLY A 193 12.21 -22.66 -7.78
C GLY A 193 12.73 -21.25 -7.51
N THR A 194 13.59 -20.76 -8.41
CA THR A 194 14.20 -19.40 -8.36
C THR A 194 13.60 -18.44 -9.38
N THR A 195 12.46 -18.79 -9.99
CA THR A 195 11.83 -17.98 -11.03
C THR A 195 10.43 -17.60 -10.60
N ALA A 196 10.14 -16.30 -10.61
CA ALA A 196 8.79 -15.77 -10.45
C ALA A 196 8.24 -15.35 -11.81
N VAL A 197 7.05 -15.84 -12.14
CA VAL A 197 6.27 -15.43 -13.31
C VAL A 197 5.11 -14.58 -12.78
N ILE A 198 5.10 -13.33 -13.22
CA ILE A 198 4.11 -12.33 -12.84
C ILE A 198 3.29 -12.01 -14.07
N SER A 199 1.97 -12.08 -13.95
CA SER A 199 1.05 -11.73 -15.02
C SER A 199 0.05 -10.67 -14.59
N PHE A 200 -0.30 -9.78 -15.50
CA PHE A 200 -1.30 -8.74 -15.29
C PHE A 200 -1.92 -8.38 -16.65
N ARG A 201 -2.95 -7.54 -16.65
CA ARG A 201 -3.69 -7.20 -17.86
C ARG A 201 -3.00 -6.07 -18.61
N ARG A 202 -2.99 -6.12 -19.94
CA ARG A 202 -2.28 -5.13 -20.77
C ARG A 202 -2.81 -3.72 -20.55
N GLU A 203 -4.12 -3.56 -20.36
CA GLU A 203 -4.78 -2.29 -20.09
C GLU A 203 -4.25 -1.57 -18.83
N GLN A 204 -3.60 -2.29 -17.91
CA GLN A 204 -2.99 -1.72 -16.70
C GLN A 204 -1.60 -1.12 -16.98
N ALA A 205 -1.03 -1.42 -18.14
CA ALA A 205 0.33 -1.04 -18.56
C ALA A 205 0.35 0.12 -19.57
N VAL A 206 -0.75 0.87 -19.67
CA VAL A 206 -0.83 2.07 -20.52
C VAL A 206 0.20 3.09 -20.05
N LYS A 207 0.90 3.71 -21.00
CA LYS A 207 1.86 4.78 -20.70
C LYS A 207 1.16 5.95 -19.99
N PRO A 208 1.63 6.36 -18.79
CA PRO A 208 0.99 7.42 -18.02
C PRO A 208 0.84 8.75 -18.78
N GLU A 209 1.83 9.08 -19.62
CA GLU A 209 1.81 10.29 -20.45
C GLU A 209 0.64 10.33 -21.45
N LEU A 210 0.17 9.17 -21.92
CA LEU A 210 -0.96 9.09 -22.85
C LEU A 210 -2.30 9.24 -22.13
N GLN A 211 -2.36 8.93 -20.84
CA GLN A 211 -3.58 9.11 -20.03
C GLN A 211 -3.86 10.59 -19.74
N LEU A 212 -2.85 11.44 -19.87
CA LEU A 212 -2.94 12.90 -19.71
C LEU A 212 -3.27 13.63 -21.01
N ASP A 213 -3.32 12.93 -22.14
CA ASP A 213 -3.56 13.55 -23.42
C ASP A 213 -4.97 14.16 -23.48
N VAL A 214 -5.05 15.29 -24.18
CA VAL A 214 -6.25 16.11 -24.36
C VAL A 214 -6.56 16.32 -25.83
N VAL A 215 -5.64 15.90 -26.71
CA VAL A 215 -5.77 16.06 -28.14
C VAL A 215 -6.45 14.80 -28.69
N PRO A 216 -7.63 14.93 -29.33
CA PRO A 216 -8.23 13.79 -30.01
C PRO A 216 -7.32 13.33 -31.18
N PRO A 217 -7.33 12.04 -31.54
CA PRO A 217 -6.59 11.54 -32.70
C PRO A 217 -6.93 12.34 -33.96
N ALA A 218 -5.97 12.54 -34.86
CA ALA A 218 -6.17 13.35 -36.08
C ALA A 218 -7.34 12.89 -36.96
N ASP A 219 -7.73 11.63 -36.85
CA ASP A 219 -8.79 10.99 -37.62
C ASP A 219 -10.18 11.04 -36.94
N ASP A 220 -10.29 11.66 -35.75
CA ASP A 220 -11.56 11.82 -35.05
C ASP A 220 -11.68 13.16 -34.30
N SER A 221 -12.91 13.66 -34.17
CA SER A 221 -13.21 14.87 -33.40
C SER A 221 -13.43 14.61 -31.91
N HIS A 222 -13.38 13.35 -31.46
CA HIS A 222 -13.67 12.96 -30.08
C HIS A 222 -12.45 12.31 -29.41
N LEU A 223 -12.29 12.58 -28.12
CA LEU A 223 -11.33 11.90 -27.27
C LEU A 223 -11.80 10.45 -27.05
N ARG A 224 -11.23 9.50 -27.80
CA ARG A 224 -11.52 8.06 -27.68
C ARG A 224 -10.63 7.33 -26.67
N GLY A 225 -9.74 8.03 -25.98
CA GLY A 225 -8.72 7.39 -25.14
C GLY A 225 -7.56 6.82 -25.94
N VAL A 226 -6.82 5.91 -25.33
CA VAL A 226 -5.60 5.32 -25.88
C VAL A 226 -5.94 4.13 -26.77
N ASP A 227 -5.40 4.11 -27.99
CA ASP A 227 -5.58 2.97 -28.90
C ASP A 227 -4.86 1.73 -28.38
N GLY A 228 -5.63 0.68 -28.11
CA GLY A 228 -5.19 -0.61 -27.61
C GLY A 228 -4.53 -1.50 -28.65
N ASN A 229 -4.78 -1.26 -29.95
CA ASN A 229 -4.18 -2.02 -31.04
C ASN A 229 -2.72 -1.58 -31.33
N THR A 230 -2.32 -0.42 -30.82
CA THR A 230 -0.96 0.12 -30.98
C THR A 230 -0.05 -0.29 -29.82
N ASP A 231 0.87 -1.23 -30.07
CA ASP A 231 1.85 -1.71 -29.07
C ASP A 231 2.71 -0.60 -28.46
N ALA A 232 3.00 0.46 -29.21
CA ALA A 232 3.80 1.59 -28.73
C ALA A 232 3.14 2.39 -27.59
N ASN A 233 1.84 2.20 -27.34
CA ASN A 233 1.10 2.91 -26.30
C ASN A 233 1.24 2.30 -24.90
N PHE A 234 1.87 1.13 -24.80
CA PHE A 234 2.06 0.39 -23.56
C PHE A 234 3.53 0.39 -23.14
N ILE A 235 3.79 0.23 -21.84
CA ILE A 235 5.15 0.15 -21.32
C ILE A 235 5.82 -1.16 -21.74
N THR A 236 7.05 -1.11 -22.24
CA THR A 236 7.78 -2.33 -22.63
C THR A 236 8.60 -2.94 -21.50
N THR A 237 8.73 -2.21 -20.39
CA THR A 237 9.49 -2.60 -19.20
C THR A 237 8.75 -2.24 -17.93
N VAL A 238 8.96 -2.99 -16.86
CA VAL A 238 8.46 -2.70 -15.50
C VAL A 238 9.56 -2.84 -14.47
N ASP A 239 9.33 -2.28 -13.29
CA ASP A 239 10.20 -2.51 -12.13
C ASP A 239 9.52 -3.44 -11.11
N VAL A 240 10.20 -4.52 -10.72
CA VAL A 240 9.72 -5.53 -9.78
C VAL A 240 10.50 -5.43 -8.47
N TYR A 241 9.76 -5.26 -7.38
CA TYR A 241 10.30 -5.15 -6.03
C TYR A 241 9.74 -6.26 -5.15
N ARG A 242 10.56 -6.68 -4.18
CA ARG A 242 10.09 -7.40 -3.01
C ARG A 242 9.76 -6.38 -1.93
N VAL A 243 8.53 -6.35 -1.45
CA VAL A 243 8.11 -5.50 -0.33
C VAL A 243 7.78 -6.39 0.85
N TYR A 244 8.59 -6.30 1.90
CA TYR A 244 8.47 -7.14 3.09
C TYR A 244 8.56 -6.28 4.35
N ASN A 245 8.25 -6.90 5.49
CA ASN A 245 8.38 -6.29 6.80
C ASN A 245 9.80 -6.51 7.33
N ASP A 246 10.59 -5.45 7.44
CA ASP A 246 11.92 -5.51 8.07
C ASP A 246 11.78 -5.44 9.60
N PRO A 247 12.10 -6.51 10.32
CA PRO A 247 11.93 -6.57 11.77
C PRO A 247 12.97 -5.76 12.54
N GLN A 248 14.02 -5.20 11.91
CA GLN A 248 15.14 -4.53 12.60
C GLN A 248 14.70 -3.35 13.46
N THR A 249 13.69 -2.61 13.00
CA THR A 249 13.17 -1.42 13.67
C THR A 249 11.72 -1.67 14.06
N GLN A 250 11.46 -1.95 15.33
CA GLN A 250 10.10 -2.18 15.84
C GLN A 250 9.65 -1.12 16.83
N VAL A 251 10.53 -0.73 17.75
CA VAL A 251 10.22 0.30 18.75
C VAL A 251 11.47 1.06 19.17
N ASN A 252 11.32 2.37 19.36
CA ASN A 252 12.27 3.21 20.04
C ASN A 252 11.68 3.65 21.38
N LEU A 253 12.44 3.38 22.44
CA LEU A 253 12.17 3.80 23.80
C LEU A 253 12.78 5.19 23.98
N LEU A 254 11.99 6.14 24.49
CA LEU A 254 12.38 7.55 24.60
C LEU A 254 12.32 8.02 26.05
N TRP A 255 13.37 8.69 26.51
CA TRP A 255 13.44 9.31 27.83
C TRP A 255 13.67 10.81 27.73
N GLU A 256 12.86 11.58 28.44
CA GLU A 256 13.06 13.00 28.66
C GLU A 256 14.34 13.22 29.49
N GLY A 257 15.08 14.28 29.16
CA GLY A 257 16.24 14.69 29.95
C GLY A 257 15.82 15.08 31.36
N LEU A 258 16.56 14.61 32.37
CA LEU A 258 16.37 15.09 33.74
C LEU A 258 16.94 16.52 33.80
N GLY A 259 16.20 17.46 34.41
CA GLY A 259 16.56 18.89 34.48
C GLY A 259 17.81 19.24 35.31
N ILE A 260 18.69 18.28 35.56
CA ILE A 260 19.99 18.47 36.18
C ILE A 260 20.98 18.48 35.02
N GLY A 261 21.70 19.59 34.84
CA GLY A 261 22.56 19.85 33.68
C GLY A 261 23.47 18.67 33.29
N CYS A 262 23.96 18.69 32.05
CA CYS A 262 24.82 17.67 31.44
C CYS A 262 26.14 17.36 32.16
N ASP A 263 26.36 17.89 33.35
CA ASP A 263 27.62 17.89 34.08
C ASP A 263 28.07 16.48 34.54
N ASN A 264 27.20 15.47 34.48
CA ASN A 264 27.48 14.10 34.94
C ASN A 264 27.32 12.99 33.89
N CYS A 265 27.11 13.31 32.60
CA CYS A 265 27.00 12.29 31.56
C CYS A 265 28.35 12.09 30.83
N LEU A 266 28.98 10.91 30.99
CA LEU A 266 30.24 10.51 30.33
C LEU A 266 30.12 10.21 28.83
N GLY A 267 29.13 10.81 28.16
CA GLY A 267 28.85 10.70 26.73
C GLY A 267 27.83 11.79 26.40
N GLY A 268 28.15 12.65 25.43
CA GLY A 268 27.50 13.93 25.17
C GLY A 268 25.99 13.97 25.46
N CYS A 269 25.59 14.94 26.27
CA CYS A 269 24.20 15.11 26.68
C CYS A 269 23.54 16.19 25.81
N ASN A 270 22.56 15.79 25.01
CA ASN A 270 21.71 16.70 24.25
C ASN A 270 20.53 17.09 25.14
N LEU A 271 20.66 18.23 25.84
CA LEU A 271 19.65 18.77 26.78
C LEU A 271 18.24 18.93 26.17
N CYS A 272 18.15 19.08 24.86
CA CYS A 272 16.91 19.36 24.14
C CYS A 272 16.42 18.16 23.31
N GLU A 273 16.94 16.96 23.53
CA GLU A 273 16.56 15.75 22.78
C GLU A 273 16.21 14.60 23.73
N TYR A 274 15.38 13.68 23.24
CA TYR A 274 15.13 12.43 23.94
C TYR A 274 16.38 11.54 23.89
N SER A 275 16.74 10.94 25.02
CA SER A 275 17.60 9.77 24.98
C SER A 275 16.81 8.63 24.33
N THR A 276 17.42 7.92 23.38
CA THR A 276 16.74 6.86 22.61
C THR A 276 17.43 5.52 22.78
N GLN A 277 16.64 4.45 22.78
CA GLN A 277 17.13 3.08 22.78
C GLN A 277 16.21 2.22 21.91
N ALA A 278 16.78 1.36 21.07
CA ALA A 278 16.01 0.38 20.31
C ALA A 278 15.40 -0.69 21.22
N GLY A 279 14.30 -1.28 20.76
CA GLY A 279 13.64 -2.39 21.42
C GLY A 279 12.89 -3.29 20.46
N CYS A 280 12.33 -4.36 21.02
CA CYS A 280 11.44 -5.26 20.32
C CYS A 280 10.01 -5.17 20.85
N LEU A 281 9.07 -5.51 19.98
CA LEU A 281 7.65 -5.62 20.29
C LEU A 281 7.26 -7.09 20.42
N SER A 282 6.36 -7.36 21.36
CA SER A 282 5.74 -8.65 21.56
C SER A 282 4.26 -8.45 21.81
N VAL A 283 3.42 -9.33 21.26
CA VAL A 283 1.97 -9.23 21.44
C VAL A 283 1.61 -9.63 22.86
N ARG A 284 0.68 -8.89 23.47
CA ARG A 284 0.08 -9.25 24.74
C ARG A 284 -1.44 -9.36 24.62
N GLY A 285 -1.98 -10.53 24.94
CA GLY A 285 -3.43 -10.75 24.88
C GLY A 285 -3.93 -11.01 23.46
N ASP A 286 -5.04 -10.38 23.08
CA ASP A 286 -5.68 -10.56 21.77
C ASP A 286 -5.03 -9.66 20.70
N LEU A 287 -4.58 -10.27 19.60
CA LEU A 287 -4.04 -9.60 18.42
C LEU A 287 -4.98 -8.51 17.87
N LYS A 288 -6.29 -8.71 18.00
CA LYS A 288 -7.31 -7.76 17.52
C LYS A 288 -7.25 -6.43 18.23
N LEU A 289 -6.80 -6.40 19.49
CA LEU A 289 -6.75 -5.19 20.30
C LEU A 289 -5.42 -4.43 20.16
N SER A 290 -4.44 -5.00 19.45
CA SER A 290 -3.08 -4.44 19.27
C SER A 290 -2.45 -3.93 20.55
N GLN A 291 -2.58 -4.69 21.63
CA GLN A 291 -1.83 -4.45 22.85
C GLN A 291 -0.44 -5.04 22.70
N VAL A 292 0.55 -4.17 22.56
CA VAL A 292 1.95 -4.55 22.32
C VAL A 292 2.78 -4.25 23.56
N ALA A 293 3.51 -5.25 24.01
CA ALA A 293 4.52 -5.12 25.03
C ALA A 293 5.87 -4.79 24.40
N TYR A 294 6.61 -3.85 25.00
CA TYR A 294 7.91 -3.43 24.50
C TYR A 294 9.02 -3.87 25.47
N ARG A 295 10.18 -4.23 24.93
CA ARG A 295 11.39 -4.54 25.71
C ARG A 295 12.63 -3.93 25.07
N PRO A 296 13.58 -3.42 25.86
CA PRO A 296 14.88 -3.01 25.33
C PRO A 296 15.61 -4.22 24.74
N ALA A 297 16.02 -4.11 23.49
CA ALA A 297 16.68 -5.17 22.74
C ALA A 297 17.51 -4.59 21.59
N THR A 298 18.49 -5.36 21.12
CA THR A 298 19.30 -5.02 19.95
C THR A 298 19.11 -6.09 18.88
N TRP A 299 18.93 -5.67 17.63
CA TRP A 299 18.83 -6.60 16.51
C TRP A 299 20.18 -7.28 16.25
N ASN A 300 20.17 -8.60 16.19
CA ASN A 300 21.31 -9.42 15.82
C ASN A 300 21.11 -9.95 14.40
N ALA A 301 21.82 -9.36 13.44
CA ALA A 301 21.73 -9.72 12.04
C ALA A 301 22.26 -11.14 11.72
N ALA A 302 23.08 -11.74 12.59
CA ALA A 302 23.60 -13.09 12.37
C ALA A 302 22.58 -14.17 12.75
N THR A 303 21.72 -13.89 13.74
CA THR A 303 20.69 -14.83 14.20
C THR A 303 19.28 -14.45 13.77
N GLU A 304 19.13 -13.31 13.10
CA GLU A 304 17.85 -12.71 12.72
C GLU A 304 16.87 -12.59 13.91
N ALA A 305 17.41 -12.22 15.07
CA ALA A 305 16.67 -12.18 16.33
C ALA A 305 17.06 -10.97 17.18
N PHE A 306 16.21 -10.64 18.16
CA PHE A 306 16.48 -9.58 19.13
C PHE A 306 17.16 -10.15 20.38
N ASP A 307 18.37 -9.64 20.67
CA ASP A 307 19.08 -9.91 21.91
C ASP A 307 18.62 -8.91 22.99
N THR A 308 18.21 -9.43 24.15
CA THR A 308 17.74 -8.59 25.25
C THR A 308 18.86 -7.75 25.84
N VAL A 309 18.59 -6.47 26.11
CA VAL A 309 19.54 -5.57 26.78
C VAL A 309 18.89 -4.88 27.98
N ALA A 310 19.69 -4.34 28.90
CA ALA A 310 19.17 -3.54 30.00
C ALA A 310 18.68 -2.15 29.51
N LEU A 311 17.82 -1.49 30.28
CA LEU A 311 17.39 -0.12 30.00
C LEU A 311 18.58 0.84 30.10
N ALA A 312 18.80 1.66 29.08
CA ALA A 312 19.92 2.61 29.04
C ALA A 312 19.88 3.62 30.20
N VAL A 313 18.69 4.08 30.60
CA VAL A 313 18.49 5.13 31.62
C VAL A 313 18.05 4.53 32.97
N SER A 314 18.10 3.20 33.15
CA SER A 314 17.70 2.50 34.39
C SER A 314 16.32 2.89 34.96
N ARG A 315 15.44 3.38 34.08
CA ARG A 315 14.04 3.73 34.37
C ARG A 315 13.18 3.44 33.15
N GLN A 316 11.87 3.33 33.34
CA GLN A 316 10.93 3.16 32.24
C GLN A 316 11.01 4.35 31.26
N PRO A 317 10.91 4.12 29.94
CA PRO A 317 10.80 5.20 28.96
C PRO A 317 9.55 6.04 29.19
N ASP A 318 9.64 7.34 28.92
CA ASP A 318 8.52 8.28 29.05
C ASP A 318 7.55 8.14 27.87
N ASN A 319 8.11 7.92 26.68
CA ASN A 319 7.39 7.70 25.43
C ASN A 319 7.96 6.49 24.70
N VAL A 320 7.14 5.87 23.86
CA VAL A 320 7.58 4.86 22.88
C VAL A 320 7.13 5.29 21.50
N ARG A 321 8.00 5.04 20.53
CA ARG A 321 7.73 5.24 19.11
C ARG A 321 7.73 3.89 18.42
N LEU A 322 6.62 3.53 17.78
CA LEU A 322 6.35 2.20 17.26
C LEU A 322 6.45 2.19 15.74
N TRP A 323 6.99 1.09 15.21
CA TRP A 323 6.91 0.68 13.82
C TRP A 323 6.35 -0.73 13.78
N TYR A 324 5.19 -0.89 13.16
CA TYR A 324 4.52 -2.17 13.15
C TYR A 324 3.67 -2.38 11.91
N TYR A 325 3.44 -3.65 11.61
CA TYR A 325 2.58 -4.12 10.55
C TYR A 325 1.26 -4.59 11.16
N ALA A 326 0.14 -4.02 10.72
CA ALA A 326 -1.19 -4.34 11.25
C ALA A 326 -2.28 -4.28 10.18
N GLY A 327 -3.30 -5.11 10.36
CA GLY A 327 -4.51 -5.15 9.56
C GLY A 327 -5.12 -6.53 9.46
N LEU A 328 -6.30 -6.59 8.85
CA LEU A 328 -7.06 -7.82 8.72
C LEU A 328 -6.36 -8.78 7.76
N ARG A 329 -5.97 -9.96 8.27
CA ARG A 329 -5.55 -11.09 7.44
C ARG A 329 -6.70 -12.09 7.38
N ASP A 330 -7.31 -12.24 6.22
CA ASP A 330 -8.25 -13.32 5.96
C ASP A 330 -7.58 -14.40 5.08
N PRO A 331 -7.00 -15.45 5.69
CA PRO A 331 -6.38 -16.53 4.95
C PRO A 331 -7.41 -17.47 4.30
N SER A 332 -8.69 -17.36 4.64
CA SER A 332 -9.71 -18.31 4.18
C SER A 332 -10.31 -17.98 2.81
N SER A 333 -10.28 -16.70 2.43
CA SER A 333 -10.92 -16.19 1.22
C SER A 333 -9.95 -15.68 0.14
N LEU A 334 -8.66 -15.55 0.45
CA LEU A 334 -7.69 -14.86 -0.39
C LEU A 334 -6.45 -15.69 -0.69
N ARG A 335 -5.91 -15.53 -1.91
CA ARG A 335 -4.62 -16.09 -2.30
C ARG A 335 -3.47 -15.33 -1.62
N CYS A 336 -3.61 -14.01 -1.51
CA CYS A 336 -2.63 -13.14 -0.86
C CYS A 336 -3.27 -12.20 0.15
N SER A 337 -3.46 -12.67 1.39
CA SER A 337 -4.06 -11.88 2.49
C SER A 337 -3.26 -10.63 2.92
N ILE A 338 -2.10 -10.38 2.31
CA ILE A 338 -1.16 -9.29 2.60
C ILE A 338 -1.40 -8.10 1.64
N ASN A 339 -1.86 -8.38 0.42
CA ASN A 339 -2.02 -7.38 -0.64
C ASN A 339 -3.44 -7.31 -1.20
N GLU A 340 -4.29 -8.30 -0.91
CA GLU A 340 -5.66 -8.37 -1.39
C GLU A 340 -6.64 -8.01 -0.27
N MET A 341 -7.67 -7.24 -0.63
CA MET A 341 -8.81 -6.97 0.25
C MET A 341 -9.79 -8.13 0.14
N SER A 342 -10.40 -8.57 1.25
CA SER A 342 -11.46 -9.60 1.19
C SER A 342 -12.59 -9.13 0.28
N GLY A 343 -13.23 -10.04 -0.46
CA GLY A 343 -14.28 -9.70 -1.40
C GLY A 343 -15.45 -8.90 -0.78
N ASP A 344 -15.81 -9.18 0.47
CA ASP A 344 -16.87 -8.46 1.18
C ASP A 344 -16.48 -7.01 1.45
N TRP A 345 -15.30 -6.78 2.04
CA TRP A 345 -14.77 -5.43 2.24
C TRP A 345 -14.54 -4.68 0.93
N ALA A 346 -14.04 -5.35 -0.10
CA ALA A 346 -13.84 -4.76 -1.41
C ALA A 346 -15.17 -4.24 -1.99
N ARG A 347 -16.25 -5.03 -1.86
CA ARG A 347 -17.60 -4.63 -2.26
C ARG A 347 -18.14 -3.47 -1.41
N THR A 348 -17.96 -3.52 -0.10
CA THR A 348 -18.39 -2.43 0.80
C THR A 348 -17.68 -1.11 0.47
N VAL A 349 -16.35 -1.14 0.30
CA VAL A 349 -15.56 0.03 -0.11
C VAL A 349 -16.01 0.52 -1.48
N ALA A 350 -16.24 -0.39 -2.45
CA ALA A 350 -16.65 -0.01 -3.79
C ALA A 350 -17.99 0.72 -3.82
N TYR A 351 -19.01 0.22 -3.12
CA TYR A 351 -20.30 0.87 -3.03
C TYR A 351 -20.26 2.16 -2.22
N TYR A 352 -19.47 2.22 -1.15
CA TYR A 352 -19.33 3.45 -0.38
C TYR A 352 -18.63 4.54 -1.20
N ALA A 353 -17.54 4.20 -1.89
CA ALA A 353 -16.86 5.11 -2.80
C ALA A 353 -17.81 5.64 -3.90
N ALA A 354 -18.62 4.76 -4.48
CA ALA A 354 -19.62 5.16 -5.48
C ALA A 354 -20.67 6.13 -4.92
N ALA A 355 -21.02 6.01 -3.63
CA ALA A 355 -21.97 6.91 -2.96
C ALA A 355 -21.36 8.27 -2.55
N ILE A 356 -20.03 8.37 -2.46
CA ILE A 356 -19.31 9.62 -2.17
C ILE A 356 -19.20 10.50 -3.42
N LEU A 357 -19.22 9.93 -4.61
CA LEU A 357 -19.06 10.66 -5.86
C LEU A 357 -20.23 11.63 -6.08
N ASP A 358 -19.89 12.89 -6.38
CA ASP A 358 -20.88 13.95 -6.67
C ASP A 358 -21.59 13.76 -8.02
N ARG A 359 -20.99 12.96 -8.91
CA ARG A 359 -21.47 12.69 -10.27
C ARG A 359 -21.76 11.20 -10.47
N GLN A 360 -22.69 10.91 -11.37
CA GLN A 360 -23.02 9.53 -11.70
C GLN A 360 -21.86 8.86 -12.45
N VAL A 361 -21.48 7.67 -11.98
CA VAL A 361 -20.44 6.81 -12.54
C VAL A 361 -20.72 6.43 -14.00
N CYS A 362 -21.98 6.22 -14.36
CA CYS A 362 -22.40 5.92 -15.73
C CYS A 362 -23.78 6.54 -15.99
N ALA A 363 -23.83 7.80 -16.40
CA ALA A 363 -25.05 8.36 -16.92
C ALA A 363 -25.16 8.04 -18.42
N CYS A 364 -25.87 6.95 -18.76
CA CYS A 364 -26.58 6.92 -20.03
C CYS A 364 -27.71 7.96 -19.93
N GLU A 365 -27.40 9.24 -20.11
CA GLU A 365 -28.39 10.31 -20.09
C GLU A 365 -29.28 10.33 -21.35
N ASN A 366 -29.75 9.16 -21.81
CA ASN A 366 -30.83 9.07 -22.80
C ASN A 366 -32.21 8.92 -22.13
N ILE A 367 -32.29 8.59 -20.84
CA ILE A 367 -33.59 8.51 -20.13
C ILE A 367 -34.18 9.90 -19.84
N ARG A 368 -33.35 10.96 -19.84
CA ARG A 368 -33.83 12.34 -19.66
C ARG A 368 -34.25 13.00 -20.98
N SER A 369 -33.76 12.54 -22.13
CA SER A 369 -34.11 13.12 -23.45
C SER A 369 -35.44 12.63 -24.02
N ASP A 370 -36.07 11.61 -23.42
CA ASP A 370 -37.36 11.05 -23.89
C ASP A 370 -38.56 11.50 -23.02
N ILE A 371 -38.36 12.43 -22.07
CA ILE A 371 -39.41 12.95 -21.16
C ILE A 371 -39.66 14.46 -21.35
N GLU A 372 -39.00 15.12 -22.30
CA GLU A 372 -39.38 16.45 -22.81
C GLU A 372 -39.86 16.34 -24.26
#